data_AF-A0A961H4Q3-F1
#
_entry.id   AF-A0A961H4Q3-F1
#
_cell.length_a   1.000
_cell.length_b   1.000
_cell.length_c   1.000
_cell.angle_alpha   90.00
_cell.angle_beta   90.00
_cell.angle_gamma   90.00
#
_symmetry.space_group_name_H-M   'P 1'
#
loop_
_entity.id
_entity.type
_entity.pdbx_description
1 polymer ?
#
loop_
_entity_poly.entity_id
_entity_poly.type
_entity_poly.pdbx_seq_one_letter_code
_entity_poly.pdbx_strand_id
1 'polypeptide(L)'
;HPLKQAQTHLDEAFAAAYDLPAGQDPLEFLLELNLALAEDEADGHAINGPGLPPEFDPQDPRLTSDDCIQPPSLESEEAEYG
;
A
#
# COMPACT_ATOMS: atom_id res chain seq x y z
N HIS A 1 4.38 25.18 6.49
CA HIS A 1 2.96 24.93 6.81
C HIS A 1 2.84 23.45 7.11
N PRO A 2 2.34 23.05 8.28
CA PRO A 2 2.48 21.68 8.78
C PRO A 2 2.04 20.62 7.76
N LEU A 3 0.85 20.77 7.15
CA LEU A 3 0.34 19.84 6.15
C LEU A 3 1.27 19.65 4.93
N LYS A 4 1.95 20.72 4.47
CA LYS A 4 2.88 20.61 3.33
C LYS A 4 4.13 19.82 3.69
N GLN A 5 4.62 19.99 4.93
CA GLN A 5 5.80 19.28 5.43
C GLN A 5 5.49 17.79 5.67
N ALA A 6 4.29 17.48 6.17
CA ALA A 6 3.81 16.11 6.29
C ALA A 6 3.70 15.42 4.92
N GLN A 7 3.19 16.13 3.89
CA GLN A 7 3.13 15.60 2.53
C GLN A 7 4.54 15.34 1.97
N THR A 8 5.48 16.29 2.06
CA THR A 8 6.86 16.10 1.60
C THR A 8 7.53 14.87 2.25
N HIS A 9 7.34 14.67 3.56
CA HIS A 9 7.88 13.49 4.25
C HIS A 9 7.22 12.17 3.80
N LEU A 10 5.94 12.20 3.43
CA LEU A 10 5.24 11.04 2.85
C LEU A 10 5.76 10.74 1.44
N ASP A 11 5.95 11.78 0.61
CA ASP A 11 6.45 11.65 -0.75
C ASP A 11 7.92 11.13 -0.75
N GLU A 12 8.76 11.60 0.17
CA GLU A 12 10.13 11.11 0.40
C GLU A 12 10.14 9.63 0.84
N ALA A 13 9.25 9.24 1.75
CA ALA A 13 9.14 7.85 2.21
C ALA A 13 8.63 6.91 1.10
N PHE A 14 7.68 7.38 0.28
CA PHE A 14 7.22 6.65 -0.90
C PHE A 14 8.36 6.45 -1.90
N ALA A 15 9.10 7.52 -2.22
CA ALA A 15 10.21 7.47 -3.16
C ALA A 15 11.28 6.46 -2.71
N ALA A 16 11.62 6.44 -1.42
CA ALA A 16 12.56 5.49 -0.84
C ALA A 16 12.04 4.04 -0.79
N ALA A 17 10.73 3.81 -0.67
CA ALA A 17 10.15 2.47 -0.60
C ALA A 17 10.05 1.77 -1.97
N TYR A 18 9.97 2.55 -3.06
CA TYR A 18 9.85 2.07 -4.44
C TYR A 18 11.13 2.31 -5.28
N ASP A 19 12.23 2.72 -4.64
CA ASP A 19 13.50 3.12 -5.30
C ASP A 19 13.30 4.15 -6.45
N LEU A 20 12.33 5.05 -6.29
CA LEU A 20 12.01 6.10 -7.28
C LEU A 20 13.25 7.01 -7.49
N PRO A 21 13.80 7.10 -8.72
CA PRO A 21 14.95 7.94 -9.00
C PRO A 21 14.69 9.42 -8.69
N ALA A 22 15.66 10.07 -8.04
CA ALA A 22 15.55 11.46 -7.63
C ALA A 22 15.34 12.40 -8.84
N GLY A 23 14.16 13.01 -8.92
CA GLY A 23 13.78 13.94 -9.99
C GLY A 23 13.09 13.30 -11.20
N GLN A 24 12.84 11.98 -11.19
CA GLN A 24 11.90 11.37 -12.14
C GLN A 24 10.45 11.77 -11.78
N ASP A 25 9.59 11.91 -12.80
CA ASP A 25 8.18 12.16 -12.56
C ASP A 25 7.48 10.88 -12.03
N PRO A 26 6.66 10.96 -10.97
CA PRO A 26 6.01 9.76 -10.41
C PRO A 26 5.07 9.03 -11.38
N LEU A 27 4.43 9.73 -12.32
CA LEU A 27 3.56 9.09 -13.32
C LEU A 27 4.39 8.40 -14.40
N GLU A 28 5.50 9.01 -14.84
CA GLU A 28 6.47 8.39 -15.74
C GLU A 28 7.01 7.07 -15.16
N PHE A 29 7.50 7.10 -13.92
CA PHE A 29 7.96 5.90 -13.20
C PHE A 29 6.88 4.81 -13.09
N LEU A 30 5.64 5.17 -12.71
CA LEU A 30 4.55 4.20 -12.60
C LEU A 30 4.16 3.60 -13.95
N LEU A 31 4.30 4.32 -15.06
CA LEU A 31 4.07 3.78 -16.41
C LEU A 31 5.20 2.82 -16.83
N GLU A 32 6.46 3.18 -16.57
CA GLU A 32 7.61 2.29 -16.83
C GLU A 32 7.52 0.98 -16.03
N LEU A 33 7.22 1.08 -14.73
CA LEU A 33 7.01 -0.07 -13.85
C LEU A 33 5.87 -0.96 -14.34
N ASN A 34 4.73 -0.38 -14.74
CA ASN A 34 3.60 -1.15 -15.26
C ASN A 34 3.93 -1.86 -16.59
N LEU A 35 4.76 -1.26 -17.47
CA LEU A 35 5.22 -1.95 -18.68
C LEU A 35 6.09 -3.16 -18.35
N ALA A 36 7.10 -2.97 -17.48
CA ALA A 36 7.99 -4.07 -17.08
C ALA A 36 7.23 -5.23 -16.42
N LEU A 37 6.28 -4.90 -15.52
CA LEU A 37 5.42 -5.91 -14.89
C LEU A 37 4.49 -6.61 -15.90
N ALA A 38 3.97 -5.91 -16.90
CA ALA A 38 3.13 -6.54 -17.94
C ALA A 38 3.94 -7.49 -18.85
N GLU A 39 5.23 -7.20 -19.09
CA GLU A 39 6.15 -8.10 -19.80
C GLU A 39 6.44 -9.35 -18.94
N ASP A 40 6.77 -9.19 -17.66
CA ASP A 40 6.98 -10.29 -16.71
C ASP A 40 5.72 -11.18 -16.56
N GLU A 41 4.52 -10.59 -16.51
CA GLU A 41 3.24 -11.34 -16.44
C GLU A 41 3.02 -12.18 -17.71
N ALA A 42 3.33 -11.61 -18.89
CA ALA A 42 3.16 -12.28 -20.17
C ALA A 42 4.14 -13.45 -20.36
N ASP A 43 5.37 -13.33 -19.82
CA ASP A 43 6.36 -14.41 -19.77
C ASP A 43 6.07 -15.44 -18.66
N GLY A 44 5.09 -15.18 -17.80
CA GLY A 44 4.63 -16.08 -16.74
C GLY A 44 5.48 -16.03 -15.46
N HIS A 45 6.24 -14.95 -15.25
CA HIS A 45 6.94 -14.70 -14.00
C HIS A 45 5.96 -14.36 -12.87
N ALA A 46 6.31 -14.73 -11.64
CA ALA A 46 5.50 -14.44 -10.47
C ALA A 46 5.75 -13.00 -10.00
N ILE A 47 4.73 -12.15 -10.12
CA ILE A 47 4.78 -10.76 -9.66
C ILE A 47 4.35 -10.68 -8.20
N ASN A 48 5.22 -10.12 -7.36
CA ASN A 48 4.88 -9.79 -5.98
C ASN A 48 4.08 -8.49 -5.95
N GLY A 49 2.79 -8.58 -5.56
CA GLY A 49 1.93 -7.42 -5.37
C GLY A 49 2.29 -6.62 -4.10
N PRO A 50 1.69 -5.42 -3.93
CA PRO A 50 1.89 -4.61 -2.72
C PRO A 50 1.28 -5.30 -1.50
N GLY A 51 2.03 -5.39 -0.40
CA GLY A 51 1.58 -6.01 0.84
C GLY A 51 2.71 -6.68 1.62
N LEU A 52 2.38 -7.73 2.37
CA LEU A 52 3.37 -8.60 2.99
C LEU A 52 4.04 -9.48 1.92
N PRO A 53 5.39 -9.52 1.86
CA PRO A 53 6.11 -10.44 0.98
C PRO A 53 5.76 -11.91 1.27
N PRO A 54 5.82 -12.82 0.28
CA PRO A 54 5.37 -14.21 0.42
C PRO A 54 6.17 -15.04 1.42
N GLU A 55 7.32 -14.55 1.89
CA GLU A 55 8.13 -15.16 2.94
C GLU A 55 7.54 -14.95 4.36
N PHE A 56 6.59 -14.04 4.52
CA PHE A 56 5.92 -13.77 5.80
C PHE A 56 4.67 -14.64 5.95
N ASP A 57 4.50 -15.24 7.13
CA ASP A 57 3.23 -15.88 7.51
C ASP A 57 2.18 -14.79 7.77
N PRO A 58 1.07 -14.72 7.01
CA PRO A 58 0.03 -13.71 7.22
C PRO A 58 -0.71 -13.87 8.56
N GLN A 59 -0.50 -14.96 9.29
CA GLN A 59 -1.04 -15.20 10.63
C GLN A 59 -0.01 -14.99 11.75
N ASP A 60 1.19 -14.47 11.44
CA ASP A 60 2.19 -14.15 12.46
C ASP A 60 1.68 -13.03 13.40
N PRO A 61 1.48 -13.30 14.71
CA PRO A 61 0.93 -12.32 15.64
C PRO A 61 1.84 -11.10 15.87
N ARG A 62 3.07 -11.11 15.34
CA ARG A 62 3.98 -9.95 15.34
C ARG A 62 3.65 -8.94 14.23
N LEU A 63 2.85 -9.32 13.25
CA LEU A 63 2.42 -8.47 12.13
C LEU A 63 1.03 -7.83 12.37
N THR A 64 0.35 -8.21 13.46
CA THR A 64 -0.97 -7.72 13.85
C THR A 64 -0.91 -6.92 15.15
N SER A 65 -1.92 -6.07 15.37
CA SER A 65 -2.09 -5.28 16.60
C SER A 65 -3.56 -5.22 16.98
N ASP A 66 -3.84 -5.25 18.28
CA ASP A 66 -5.20 -5.11 18.85
C ASP A 66 -5.71 -3.66 18.78
N ASP A 67 -4.87 -2.70 18.38
CA ASP A 67 -5.16 -1.25 18.26
C ASP A 67 -5.99 -0.88 17.01
N CYS A 68 -6.46 -1.87 16.24
CA CYS A 68 -7.23 -1.65 15.02
C CYS A 68 -8.63 -1.09 15.31
N ILE A 69 -8.98 0.05 14.70
CA ILE A 69 -10.31 0.66 14.79
C ILE A 69 -11.34 -0.32 14.22
N GLN A 70 -12.20 -0.85 15.09
CA GLN A 70 -13.26 -1.77 14.68
C GLN A 70 -14.40 -1.00 14.00
N PRO A 71 -15.07 -1.60 12.99
CA PRO A 71 -16.34 -1.09 12.50
C PRO A 71 -17.37 -1.10 13.64
N PRO A 72 -18.38 -0.20 13.62
CA PRO A 72 -19.49 -0.27 14.58
C PRO A 72 -20.20 -1.62 14.46
N SER A 73 -20.68 -2.14 15.59
CA SER A 73 -21.45 -3.39 15.64
C SER A 73 -22.75 -3.23 14.84
N LEU A 74 -23.06 -4.19 13.95
CA LEU A 74 -24.27 -4.17 13.12
C LEU A 74 -25.58 -4.06 13.94
N GLU A 75 -25.54 -4.46 15.21
CA GLU A 75 -26.62 -4.30 16.20
C GLU A 75 -27.04 -2.83 16.44
N SER A 76 -26.23 -1.84 16.03
CA SER A 76 -26.58 -0.42 16.20
C SER A 76 -27.44 0.18 15.09
N GLU A 77 -27.65 -0.52 13.96
CA GLU A 77 -28.46 0.00 12.83
C GLU A 77 -29.94 -0.40 12.90
N GLU A 78 -30.29 -1.51 13.58
CA GLU A 78 -31.69 -1.95 13.72
C GLU A 78 -32.53 -1.03 14.64
N ALA A 79 -31.89 -0.16 15.43
CA ALA A 79 -32.54 0.72 16.39
C ALA A 79 -33.03 2.07 15.82
N GLU A 80 -32.64 2.44 14.59
CA GLU A 80 -33.03 3.72 13.96
C GLU A 80 -34.20 3.58 12.96
N TYR A 81 -34.60 2.35 12.62
CA TYR A 81 -35.70 2.04 11.68
C TYR A 81 -36.74 1.03 12.22
N GLY A 82 -36.86 0.90 13.54
CA GLY A 82 -37.85 0.05 14.24
C GLY A 82 -39.10 0.79 14.71
#